data_AF-T1C8X2-F1
#
_entry.id   AF-T1C8X2-F1
#
_cell.length_a   1.000
_cell.length_b   1.000
_cell.length_c   1.000
_cell.angle_alpha   90.00
_cell.angle_beta   90.00
_cell.angle_gamma   90.00
#
_symmetry.space_group_name_H-M   'P 1'
#
loop_
_entity.id
_entity.type
_entity.pdbx_description
1 polymer ?
#
loop_
_entity_poly.entity_id
_entity_poly.type
_entity_poly.pdbx_seq_one_letter_code
_entity_poly.pdbx_strand_id
1 'polypeptide(L)'
;AQHRWFSVLAIPVMRAGQMWGILALASPRRGCFDESTIAACSRIVTLLGHGLDELDAKGCSQAQQAQDARMARSDALTGLPNRLAIEEYLPQAIARAHRSGALLAVGVIDVDDFNLINDQLGHETADELLRSISRGLLEASRDTDFIARLDGDEFVVILEGFETTQVMSQLSSALECLHRAVETPFKLAAGEVVSIDMTMGVALYPTDGNEPKVLLRRADAAMYQAKQAKRERTQWWQVGVTPPPEQIAETSFDAFGSEAQELMRGLTAHLQAVAEKFSASFYRELRAFPESAAILTCLVGCGVVGIVG
;
A
#
# COMPACT_ATOMS: atom_id res chain seq x y z
N ALA A 1 -17.53 -57.63 30.41
CA ALA A 1 -16.87 -57.70 29.10
C ALA A 1 -17.93 -57.78 27.99
N GLN A 2 -18.45 -56.63 27.55
CA GLN A 2 -19.74 -56.55 26.84
C GLN A 2 -19.67 -56.45 25.31
N HIS A 3 -18.49 -56.52 24.70
CA HIS A 3 -18.36 -56.59 23.24
C HIS A 3 -17.39 -57.71 22.86
N ARG A 4 -17.92 -58.83 22.37
CA ARG A 4 -17.14 -59.93 21.80
C ARG A 4 -16.81 -59.59 20.34
N TRP A 5 -15.76 -58.83 20.12
CA TRP A 5 -15.22 -58.58 18.78
C TRP A 5 -14.48 -59.82 18.28
N PHE A 6 -14.88 -60.33 17.12
CA PHE A 6 -14.30 -61.55 16.53
C PHE A 6 -13.53 -61.27 15.25
N SER A 7 -13.62 -60.06 14.68
CA SER A 7 -12.83 -59.62 13.52
C SER A 7 -12.65 -58.10 13.56
N VAL A 8 -11.48 -57.61 13.14
CA VAL A 8 -11.13 -56.19 13.05
C VAL A 8 -10.40 -55.92 11.74
N LEU A 9 -10.76 -54.84 11.06
CA LEU A 9 -10.07 -54.28 9.90
C LEU A 9 -9.50 -52.92 10.29
N ALA A 10 -8.20 -52.74 10.12
CA ALA A 10 -7.50 -51.49 10.41
C ALA A 10 -6.79 -51.02 9.13
N ILE A 11 -7.13 -49.83 8.65
CA ILE A 11 -6.58 -49.26 7.43
C ILE A 11 -5.97 -47.89 7.77
N PRO A 12 -4.69 -47.65 7.45
CA PRO A 12 -4.07 -46.37 7.70
C PRO A 12 -4.64 -45.30 6.76
N VAL A 13 -5.05 -44.17 7.32
CA VAL A 13 -5.38 -42.96 6.58
C VAL A 13 -4.08 -42.20 6.37
N MET A 14 -3.73 -41.96 5.11
CA MET A 14 -2.53 -41.22 4.73
C MET A 14 -2.87 -39.75 4.50
N ARG A 15 -1.98 -38.84 4.89
CA ARG A 15 -2.03 -37.39 4.59
C ARG A 15 -0.60 -36.94 4.32
N ALA A 16 -0.36 -36.29 3.17
CA ALA A 16 0.97 -35.90 2.70
C ALA A 16 2.01 -37.05 2.74
N GLY A 17 1.59 -38.28 2.44
CA GLY A 17 2.45 -39.46 2.46
C GLY A 17 2.81 -39.99 3.86
N GLN A 18 2.33 -39.36 4.94
CA GLN A 18 2.49 -39.82 6.31
C GLN A 18 1.18 -40.41 6.85
N MET A 19 1.29 -41.35 7.80
CA MET A 19 0.11 -41.90 8.47
C MET A 19 -0.51 -40.83 9.37
N TRP A 20 -1.69 -40.36 9.01
CA TRP A 20 -2.45 -39.37 9.78
C TRP A 20 -3.27 -40.03 10.89
N GLY A 21 -3.78 -41.23 10.64
CA GLY A 21 -4.58 -41.99 11.59
C GLY A 21 -4.89 -43.38 11.06
N ILE A 22 -5.74 -44.12 11.78
CA ILE A 22 -6.18 -45.46 11.39
C ILE A 22 -7.71 -45.50 11.44
N LEU A 23 -8.33 -45.90 10.33
CA LEU A 23 -9.74 -46.29 10.33
C LEU A 23 -9.84 -47.73 10.82
N ALA A 24 -10.41 -47.93 12.01
CA ALA A 24 -10.65 -49.24 12.59
C ALA A 24 -12.14 -49.61 12.53
N LEU A 25 -12.46 -50.70 11.87
CA LEU A 25 -13.79 -51.30 11.81
C LEU A 25 -13.76 -52.62 12.56
N ALA A 26 -14.67 -52.80 13.52
CA ALA A 26 -14.74 -54.01 14.34
C ALA A 26 -16.10 -54.70 14.20
N SER A 27 -16.11 -56.03 14.25
CA SER A 27 -17.33 -56.83 14.10
C SER A 27 -17.34 -58.05 15.02
N PRO A 28 -18.52 -58.45 15.55
CA PRO A 28 -18.69 -59.69 16.30
C PRO A 28 -18.86 -60.93 15.39
N ARG A 29 -18.81 -60.79 14.07
CA ARG A 29 -18.86 -61.93 13.14
C ARG A 29 -17.45 -62.30 12.67
N ARG A 30 -17.10 -63.59 12.71
CA ARG A 30 -15.82 -64.09 12.18
C ARG A 30 -15.82 -64.00 10.65
N GLY A 31 -14.72 -63.53 10.07
CA GLY A 31 -14.51 -63.53 8.61
C GLY A 31 -15.45 -62.60 7.84
N CYS A 32 -15.99 -61.55 8.48
CA CYS A 32 -16.94 -60.64 7.85
C CYS A 32 -16.31 -59.60 6.93
N PHE A 33 -14.98 -59.45 6.95
CA PHE A 33 -14.24 -58.57 6.05
C PHE A 33 -13.67 -59.43 4.92
N ASP A 34 -14.47 -59.64 3.88
CA ASP A 34 -14.01 -60.28 2.66
C ASP A 34 -13.19 -59.32 1.79
N GLU A 35 -12.61 -59.83 0.71
CA GLU A 35 -11.76 -59.05 -0.19
C GLU A 35 -12.51 -57.83 -0.78
N SER A 36 -13.81 -57.96 -1.06
CA SER A 36 -14.65 -56.88 -1.59
C SER A 36 -14.85 -55.75 -0.58
N THR A 37 -15.06 -56.10 0.70
CA THR A 37 -15.26 -55.18 1.81
C THR A 37 -13.94 -54.47 2.15
N ILE A 38 -12.83 -55.21 2.17
CA ILE A 38 -11.49 -54.63 2.35
C ILE A 38 -11.21 -53.63 1.23
N ALA A 39 -11.43 -54.01 -0.03
CA ALA A 39 -11.21 -53.11 -1.17
C ALA A 39 -12.09 -51.85 -1.11
N ALA A 40 -13.36 -51.97 -0.70
CA ALA A 40 -14.24 -50.83 -0.52
C ALA A 40 -13.77 -49.89 0.60
N CYS A 41 -13.40 -50.44 1.76
CA CYS A 41 -12.89 -49.65 2.88
C CYS A 41 -11.55 -48.98 2.54
N SER A 42 -10.67 -49.67 1.81
CA SER A 42 -9.42 -49.09 1.30
C SER A 42 -9.69 -47.90 0.38
N ARG A 43 -10.64 -48.00 -0.55
CA ARG A 43 -11.03 -46.86 -1.40
C ARG A 43 -11.55 -45.67 -0.60
N ILE A 44 -12.40 -45.92 0.41
CA ILE A 44 -12.92 -44.85 1.28
C ILE A 44 -11.78 -44.15 2.03
N VAL A 45 -10.83 -44.92 2.57
CA VAL A 45 -9.69 -44.36 3.30
C VAL A 45 -8.74 -43.59 2.38
N THR A 46 -8.51 -44.06 1.15
CA THR A 46 -7.76 -43.32 0.15
C THR A 46 -8.45 -42.00 -0.20
N LEU A 47 -9.77 -42.01 -0.44
CA LEU A 47 -10.53 -40.79 -0.71
C LEU A 47 -10.51 -39.82 0.47
N LEU A 48 -10.59 -40.32 1.71
CA LEU A 48 -10.45 -39.50 2.91
C LEU A 48 -9.07 -38.85 2.99
N GLY A 49 -8.01 -39.61 2.69
CA GLY A 49 -6.64 -39.07 2.63
C GLY A 49 -6.50 -37.96 1.60
N HIS A 50 -6.99 -38.19 0.37
CA HIS A 50 -7.00 -37.16 -0.68
C HIS A 50 -7.81 -35.91 -0.26
N GLY A 51 -8.95 -36.08 0.41
CA GLY A 51 -9.76 -34.97 0.88
C GLY A 51 -9.06 -34.14 1.96
N LEU A 52 -8.29 -34.78 2.85
CA LEU A 52 -7.45 -34.08 3.84
C LEU A 52 -6.31 -33.31 3.17
N ASP A 53 -5.65 -33.91 2.18
CA ASP A 53 -4.60 -33.25 1.39
C ASP A 53 -5.14 -32.03 0.63
N GLU A 54 -6.36 -32.12 0.08
CA GLU A 54 -7.01 -31.01 -0.61
C GLU A 54 -7.37 -29.85 0.35
N LEU A 55 -7.83 -30.18 1.57
CA LEU A 55 -8.10 -29.16 2.60
C LEU A 55 -6.83 -28.41 3.00
N ASP A 56 -5.70 -29.12 3.13
CA ASP A 56 -4.41 -28.51 3.43
C ASP A 56 -3.94 -27.60 2.30
N ALA A 57 -4.04 -28.08 1.06
CA ALA A 57 -3.68 -27.29 -0.12
C ALA A 57 -4.52 -26.00 -0.19
N LYS A 58 -5.82 -26.08 0.10
CA LYS A 58 -6.71 -24.90 0.17
C LYS A 58 -6.31 -23.95 1.30
N GLY A 59 -6.04 -24.47 2.50
CA GLY A 59 -5.59 -23.66 3.63
C GLY A 59 -4.28 -22.91 3.33
N CYS A 60 -3.29 -23.61 2.78
CA CYS A 60 -2.03 -23.01 2.36
C CYS A 60 -2.22 -21.96 1.25
N SER A 61 -3.08 -22.23 0.27
CA SER A 61 -3.39 -21.28 -0.81
C SER A 61 -4.04 -20.00 -0.27
N GLN A 62 -4.99 -20.12 0.66
CA GLN A 62 -5.61 -18.97 1.31
C GLN A 62 -4.63 -18.16 2.16
N ALA A 63 -3.78 -18.84 2.93
CA ALA A 63 -2.73 -18.19 3.71
C ALA A 63 -1.74 -17.45 2.82
N GLN A 64 -1.35 -18.04 1.68
CA GLN A 64 -0.49 -17.40 0.69
C GLN A 64 -1.17 -16.17 0.09
N GLN A 65 -2.43 -16.29 -0.35
CA GLN A 65 -3.19 -15.16 -0.89
C GLN A 65 -3.33 -14.02 0.13
N ALA A 66 -3.58 -14.34 1.39
CA ALA A 66 -3.66 -13.34 2.45
C ALA A 66 -2.31 -12.64 2.67
N GLN A 67 -1.22 -13.40 2.65
CA GLN A 67 0.13 -12.85 2.77
C GLN A 67 0.50 -11.98 1.57
N ASP A 68 0.20 -12.40 0.35
CA ASP A 68 0.42 -11.63 -0.88
C ASP A 68 -0.39 -10.33 -0.86
N ALA A 69 -1.66 -10.41 -0.45
CA ALA A 69 -2.53 -9.25 -0.32
C ALA A 69 -2.08 -8.29 0.79
N ARG A 70 -1.44 -8.80 1.86
CA ARG A 70 -0.83 -7.97 2.90
C ARG A 70 0.42 -7.27 2.37
N MET A 71 1.31 -7.99 1.69
CA MET A 71 2.52 -7.42 1.09
C MET A 71 2.18 -6.36 0.05
N ALA A 72 1.15 -6.57 -0.77
CA ALA A 72 0.69 -5.58 -1.76
C ALA A 72 0.21 -4.26 -1.12
N ARG A 73 -0.21 -4.30 0.14
CA ARG A 73 -0.76 -3.15 0.91
C ARG A 73 0.23 -2.57 1.92
N SER A 74 1.44 -3.10 1.99
CA SER A 74 2.45 -2.63 2.94
C SER A 74 3.62 -2.00 2.21
N ASP A 75 4.18 -0.96 2.81
CA ASP A 75 5.47 -0.41 2.44
C ASP A 75 6.58 -1.39 2.88
N ALA A 76 7.49 -1.71 1.97
CA ALA A 76 8.52 -2.73 2.20
C ALA A 76 9.58 -2.28 3.22
N LEU A 77 9.82 -0.98 3.36
CA LEU A 77 10.85 -0.45 4.24
C LEU A 77 10.38 -0.38 5.70
N THR A 78 9.18 0.17 5.91
CA THR A 78 8.63 0.50 7.23
C THR A 78 7.63 -0.52 7.74
N GLY A 79 7.04 -1.32 6.85
CA GLY A 79 5.95 -2.23 7.17
C GLY A 79 4.58 -1.56 7.37
N LEU A 80 4.52 -0.23 7.28
CA LEU A 80 3.26 0.52 7.35
C LEU A 80 2.36 0.20 6.16
N PRO A 81 1.04 0.39 6.29
CA PRO A 81 0.14 0.49 5.15
C PRO A 81 0.68 1.47 4.09
N ASN A 82 0.52 1.13 2.81
CA ASN A 82 0.98 1.95 1.68
C ASN A 82 -0.19 2.74 1.04
N ARG A 83 0.09 3.41 -0.09
CA ARG A 83 -0.92 4.13 -0.88
C ARG A 83 -2.16 3.32 -1.21
N LEU A 84 -2.01 2.06 -1.63
CA LEU A 84 -3.14 1.19 -1.94
C LEU A 84 -4.01 0.93 -0.70
N ALA A 85 -3.38 0.75 0.46
CA ALA A 85 -4.12 0.57 1.71
C ALA A 85 -4.90 1.84 2.10
N ILE A 86 -4.35 3.04 1.87
CA ILE A 86 -5.07 4.31 2.09
C ILE A 86 -6.31 4.39 1.20
N GLU A 87 -6.16 4.06 -0.09
CA GLU A 87 -7.24 4.11 -1.09
C GLU A 87 -8.40 3.17 -0.74
N GLU A 88 -8.11 2.02 -0.12
CA GLU A 88 -9.13 1.08 0.35
C GLU A 88 -9.72 1.47 1.72
N TYR A 89 -8.91 2.00 2.64
CA TYR A 89 -9.32 2.27 4.03
C TYR A 89 -10.13 3.57 4.17
N LEU A 90 -9.67 4.67 3.57
CA LEU A 90 -10.27 6.00 3.77
C LEU A 90 -11.76 6.07 3.35
N PRO A 91 -12.21 5.48 2.22
CA PRO A 91 -13.63 5.43 1.90
C PRO A 91 -14.47 4.74 2.98
N GLN A 92 -13.93 3.69 3.60
CA GLN A 92 -14.63 2.94 4.66
C GLN A 92 -14.69 3.76 5.95
N ALA A 93 -13.61 4.47 6.30
CA ALA A 93 -13.56 5.37 7.45
C ALA A 93 -14.54 6.53 7.32
N ILE A 94 -14.62 7.16 6.14
CA ILE A 94 -15.64 8.18 5.84
C ILE A 94 -17.05 7.61 6.00
N ALA A 95 -17.31 6.40 5.49
CA ALA A 95 -18.61 5.77 5.63
C ALA A 95 -18.97 5.47 7.10
N ARG A 96 -17.98 5.12 7.95
CA ARG A 96 -18.19 4.96 9.40
C ARG A 96 -18.53 6.30 10.06
N ALA A 97 -17.73 7.34 9.81
CA ALA A 97 -17.93 8.69 10.35
C ALA A 97 -19.31 9.26 9.96
N HIS A 98 -19.71 9.09 8.70
CA HIS A 98 -21.03 9.50 8.22
C HIS A 98 -22.17 8.82 8.99
N ARG A 99 -22.06 7.51 9.28
CA ARG A 99 -23.11 6.77 10.01
C ARG A 99 -23.18 7.15 11.48
N SER A 100 -22.06 7.45 12.12
CA SER A 100 -22.02 7.84 13.53
C SER A 100 -22.26 9.33 13.76
N GLY A 101 -22.23 10.15 12.72
CA GLY A 101 -22.24 11.61 12.84
C GLY A 101 -20.96 12.17 13.46
N ALA A 102 -19.88 11.38 13.51
CA ALA A 102 -18.59 11.79 14.02
C ALA A 102 -17.77 12.50 12.93
N LEU A 103 -16.78 13.29 13.36
CA LEU A 103 -15.79 13.86 12.45
C LEU A 103 -14.60 12.90 12.29
N LEU A 104 -13.93 13.04 11.15
CA LEU A 104 -12.70 12.32 10.81
C LEU A 104 -11.67 13.34 10.34
N ALA A 105 -10.42 13.19 10.78
CA ALA A 105 -9.30 14.02 10.31
C ALA A 105 -8.39 13.19 9.42
N VAL A 106 -7.98 13.76 8.28
CA VAL A 106 -6.93 13.23 7.40
C VAL A 106 -5.75 14.18 7.48
N GLY A 107 -4.62 13.69 7.98
CA GLY A 107 -3.35 14.41 8.04
C GLY A 107 -2.37 13.87 7.00
N VAL A 108 -1.68 14.77 6.29
CA VAL A 108 -0.50 14.46 5.46
C VAL A 108 0.70 15.08 6.14
N ILE A 109 1.71 14.25 6.44
CA ILE A 109 2.92 14.59 7.18
C ILE A 109 4.10 14.47 6.20
N ASP A 110 5.00 15.43 6.26
CA ASP A 110 6.30 15.42 5.58
C ASP A 110 7.40 15.60 6.62
N VAL A 111 8.45 14.78 6.55
CA VAL A 111 9.59 14.86 7.45
C VAL A 111 10.52 15.97 6.96
N ASP A 112 10.66 17.02 7.75
CA ASP A 112 11.37 18.20 7.33
C ASP A 112 12.87 17.91 7.13
N ASP A 113 13.43 18.45 6.05
CA ASP A 113 14.88 18.39 5.75
C ASP A 113 15.43 16.95 5.63
N PHE A 114 14.58 15.95 5.35
CA PHE A 114 14.98 14.54 5.22
C PHE A 114 16.04 14.29 4.13
N ASN A 115 15.97 15.01 3.00
CA ASN A 115 16.99 14.92 1.95
C ASN A 115 18.40 15.30 2.46
N LEU A 116 18.50 16.24 3.41
CA LEU A 116 19.79 16.61 4.01
C LEU A 116 20.38 15.45 4.81
N ILE A 117 19.54 14.65 5.47
CA ILE A 117 19.97 13.45 6.19
C ILE A 117 20.47 12.39 5.21
N ASN A 118 19.76 12.16 4.11
CA ASN A 118 20.20 11.28 3.03
C ASN A 118 21.59 11.68 2.51
N ASP A 119 21.79 12.97 2.24
CA ASP A 119 23.03 13.50 1.67
C ASP A 119 24.21 13.45 2.66
N GLN A 120 23.96 13.70 3.95
CA GLN A 120 25.02 13.79 4.97
C GLN A 120 25.37 12.44 5.60
N LEU A 121 24.37 11.58 5.85
CA LEU A 121 24.51 10.34 6.62
C LEU A 121 24.28 9.08 5.78
N GLY A 122 23.89 9.23 4.52
CA GLY A 122 23.66 8.14 3.58
C GLY A 122 22.27 7.49 3.71
N HIS A 123 21.89 6.77 2.64
CA HIS A 123 20.56 6.16 2.52
C HIS A 123 20.26 5.11 3.59
N GLU A 124 21.24 4.32 4.03
CA GLU A 124 21.00 3.30 5.07
C GLU A 124 20.57 3.94 6.40
N THR A 125 21.20 5.04 6.78
CA THR A 125 20.89 5.81 7.99
C THR A 125 19.53 6.49 7.88
N ALA A 126 19.21 7.03 6.71
CA ALA A 126 17.91 7.62 6.42
C ALA A 126 16.78 6.58 6.44
N ASP A 127 17.01 5.39 5.91
CA ASP A 127 16.10 4.25 5.98
C ASP A 127 15.85 3.80 7.43
N GLU A 128 16.88 3.79 8.27
CA GLU A 128 16.76 3.51 9.70
C GLU A 128 15.93 4.60 10.42
N LEU A 129 16.15 5.86 10.07
CA LEU A 129 15.36 6.98 10.58
C LEU A 129 13.88 6.82 10.21
N LEU A 130 13.56 6.51 8.96
CA LEU A 130 12.17 6.28 8.52
C LEU A 130 11.52 5.11 9.27
N ARG A 131 12.24 4.01 9.50
CA ARG A 131 11.73 2.89 10.32
C ARG A 131 11.46 3.32 11.76
N SER A 132 12.31 4.18 12.32
CA SER A 132 12.19 4.67 13.69
C SER A 132 11.01 5.64 13.84
N ILE A 133 10.84 6.57 12.90
CA ILE A 133 9.68 7.47 12.81
C ILE A 133 8.40 6.65 12.69
N SER A 134 8.37 5.68 11.78
CA SER A 134 7.21 4.81 11.57
C SER A 134 6.78 4.08 12.84
N ARG A 135 7.75 3.55 13.60
CA ARG A 135 7.49 2.90 14.88
C ARG A 135 6.97 3.89 15.93
N GLY A 136 7.60 5.07 16.05
CA GLY A 136 7.18 6.11 16.98
C GLY A 136 5.75 6.59 16.72
N LEU A 137 5.39 6.81 15.45
CA LEU A 137 4.03 7.18 15.05
C LEU A 137 3.01 6.08 15.42
N LEU A 138 3.32 4.81 15.13
CA LEU A 138 2.46 3.68 15.49
C LEU A 138 2.25 3.56 17.00
N GLU A 139 3.32 3.65 17.79
CA GLU A 139 3.26 3.54 19.25
C GLU A 139 2.50 4.71 19.91
N ALA A 140 2.52 5.89 19.29
CA ALA A 140 1.80 7.07 19.77
C ALA A 140 0.32 7.09 19.34
N SER A 141 -0.08 6.20 18.44
CA SER A 141 -1.43 6.14 17.88
C SER A 141 -2.33 5.16 18.61
N ARG A 142 -3.63 5.38 18.54
CA ARG A 142 -4.64 4.47 19.10
C ARG A 142 -4.93 3.34 18.12
N ASP A 143 -5.50 2.24 18.60
CA ASP A 143 -5.93 1.12 17.75
C ASP A 143 -6.93 1.51 16.65
N THR A 144 -7.65 2.62 16.84
CA THR A 144 -8.63 3.15 15.87
C THR A 144 -7.99 4.04 14.81
N ASP A 145 -6.77 4.51 15.06
CA ASP A 145 -6.06 5.43 14.17
C ASP A 145 -5.37 4.62 13.07
N PHE A 146 -5.27 5.22 11.88
CA PHE A 146 -4.62 4.57 10.74
C PHE A 146 -3.46 5.42 10.27
N ILE A 147 -2.27 4.84 10.30
CA ILE A 147 -1.04 5.45 9.79
C ILE A 147 -0.59 4.69 8.58
N ALA A 148 -0.18 5.40 7.55
CA ALA A 148 0.34 4.85 6.31
C ALA A 148 1.55 5.66 5.85
N ARG A 149 2.43 5.03 5.09
CA ARG A 149 3.48 5.72 4.35
C ARG A 149 3.04 5.90 2.91
N LEU A 150 3.05 7.14 2.44
CA LEU A 150 2.50 7.49 1.13
C LEU A 150 3.55 7.31 0.02
N ASP A 151 4.72 7.91 0.23
CA ASP A 151 5.94 7.80 -0.57
C ASP A 151 7.11 8.35 0.26
N GLY A 152 8.36 8.10 -0.14
CA GLY A 152 9.55 8.78 0.40
C GLY A 152 9.51 9.03 1.92
N ASP A 153 9.46 10.29 2.29
CA ASP A 153 9.37 10.82 3.66
C ASP A 153 7.96 11.31 4.03
N GLU A 154 6.95 10.99 3.23
CA GLU A 154 5.56 11.36 3.43
C GLU A 154 4.74 10.28 4.13
N PHE A 155 3.99 10.68 5.15
CA PHE A 155 3.07 9.82 5.90
C PHE A 155 1.65 10.37 5.86
N VAL A 156 0.68 9.48 5.96
CA VAL A 156 -0.73 9.83 6.09
C VAL A 156 -1.24 9.28 7.41
N VAL A 157 -1.93 10.13 8.18
CA VAL A 157 -2.63 9.74 9.40
C VAL A 157 -4.13 9.98 9.21
N ILE A 158 -4.95 9.00 9.56
CA ILE A 158 -6.41 9.09 9.57
C ILE A 158 -6.87 8.85 11.00
N LEU A 159 -7.49 9.88 11.59
CA LEU A 159 -7.95 9.89 12.97
C LEU A 159 -9.48 9.94 12.97
N GLU A 160 -10.12 8.96 13.62
CA GLU A 160 -11.58 8.81 13.64
C GLU A 160 -12.17 9.19 15.01
N GLY A 161 -13.47 9.50 15.03
CA GLY A 161 -14.25 9.56 16.27
C GLY A 161 -14.18 10.90 17.01
N PHE A 162 -13.91 11.99 16.30
CA PHE A 162 -13.94 13.32 16.92
C PHE A 162 -15.36 13.85 17.12
N GLU A 163 -15.57 14.50 18.25
CA GLU A 163 -16.81 15.23 18.55
C GLU A 163 -16.78 16.63 17.93
N THR A 164 -17.86 17.02 17.25
CA THR A 164 -17.93 18.30 16.54
C THR A 164 -17.62 19.52 17.41
N THR A 165 -18.08 19.53 18.66
CA THR A 165 -17.87 20.65 19.59
C THR A 165 -16.46 20.72 20.17
N GLN A 166 -15.69 19.64 20.11
CA GLN A 166 -14.36 19.53 20.74
C GLN A 166 -13.26 19.16 19.74
N VAL A 167 -13.56 19.13 18.43
CA VAL A 167 -12.66 18.62 17.39
C VAL A 167 -11.28 19.25 17.47
N MET A 168 -11.17 20.58 17.60
CA MET A 168 -9.87 21.24 17.62
C MET A 168 -9.03 20.89 18.87
N SER A 169 -9.66 20.77 20.03
CA SER A 169 -8.96 20.34 21.26
C SER A 169 -8.55 18.87 21.21
N GLN A 170 -9.44 17.99 20.72
CA GLN A 170 -9.17 16.55 20.61
C GLN A 170 -8.09 16.27 19.56
N LEU A 171 -8.17 16.95 18.41
CA LEU A 171 -7.16 16.92 17.36
C LEU A 171 -5.81 17.42 17.89
N SER A 172 -5.76 18.61 18.49
CA SER A 172 -4.50 19.15 19.02
C SER A 172 -3.84 18.19 20.01
N SER A 173 -4.61 17.56 20.90
CA SER A 173 -4.08 16.59 21.86
C SER A 173 -3.56 15.32 21.18
N ALA A 174 -4.26 14.79 20.16
CA ALA A 174 -3.82 13.63 19.42
C ALA A 174 -2.52 13.92 18.65
N LEU A 175 -2.46 15.07 17.99
CA LEU A 175 -1.29 15.51 17.25
C LEU A 175 -0.08 15.75 18.17
N GLU A 176 -0.28 16.34 19.35
CA GLU A 176 0.81 16.51 20.32
C GLU A 176 1.43 15.17 20.79
N CYS A 177 0.66 14.09 20.83
CA CYS A 177 1.20 12.75 21.07
C CYS A 177 2.10 12.29 19.91
N LEU A 178 1.66 12.46 18.66
CA LEU A 178 2.45 12.12 17.47
C LEU A 178 3.73 12.96 17.39
N HIS A 179 3.64 14.25 17.71
CA HIS A 179 4.77 15.17 17.67
C HIS A 179 5.89 14.74 18.63
N ARG A 180 5.54 14.44 19.88
CA ARG A 180 6.49 13.99 20.90
C ARG A 180 7.23 12.72 20.50
N ALA A 181 6.57 11.83 19.75
CA ALA A 181 7.18 10.60 19.27
C ALA A 181 8.27 10.84 18.21
N VAL A 182 8.22 11.96 17.48
CA VAL A 182 9.16 12.28 16.40
C VAL A 182 10.20 13.32 16.81
N GLU A 183 9.85 14.30 17.66
CA GLU A 183 10.82 15.28 18.18
C GLU A 183 11.86 14.65 19.14
N THR A 184 11.56 13.47 19.69
CA THR A 184 12.52 12.78 20.57
C THR A 184 13.73 12.33 19.74
N PRO A 185 14.98 12.72 20.09
CA PRO A 185 16.14 12.40 19.28
C PRO A 185 16.31 10.90 19.03
N PHE A 186 16.44 10.52 17.76
CA PHE A 186 16.62 9.15 17.33
C PHE A 186 18.07 8.72 17.51
N LYS A 187 18.29 7.64 18.26
CA LYS A 187 19.58 6.97 18.35
C LYS A 187 19.65 5.91 17.26
N LEU A 188 20.49 6.14 16.25
CA LEU A 188 20.67 5.24 15.12
C LEU A 188 21.77 4.23 15.41
N ALA A 189 21.80 3.10 14.67
CA ALA A 189 22.66 1.96 14.98
C ALA A 189 24.16 2.28 14.91
N ALA A 190 24.55 3.25 14.08
CA ALA A 190 25.94 3.73 13.97
C ALA A 190 26.34 4.71 15.09
N GLY A 191 25.43 5.03 16.02
CA GLY A 191 25.69 5.83 17.23
C GLY A 191 25.35 7.31 17.09
N GLU A 192 24.88 7.74 15.92
CA GLU A 192 24.39 9.09 15.67
C GLU A 192 23.11 9.36 16.44
N VAL A 193 22.96 10.62 16.86
CA VAL A 193 21.74 11.15 17.45
C VAL A 193 21.17 12.18 16.49
N VAL A 194 20.01 11.88 15.90
CA VAL A 194 19.36 12.74 14.90
C VAL A 194 18.10 13.33 15.53
N SER A 195 17.98 14.66 15.50
CA SER A 195 16.74 15.38 15.77
C SER A 195 16.16 15.82 14.44
N ILE A 196 14.87 15.53 14.21
CA ILE A 196 14.17 15.92 13.00
C ILE A 196 12.80 16.46 13.36
N ASP A 197 12.36 17.45 12.59
CA ASP A 197 11.01 17.99 12.67
C ASP A 197 10.13 17.38 11.59
N MET A 198 8.83 17.60 11.70
CA MET A 198 7.89 17.27 10.65
C MET A 198 6.87 18.39 10.50
N THR A 199 6.34 18.52 9.30
CA THR A 199 5.26 19.45 8.98
C THR A 199 4.04 18.66 8.56
N MET A 200 2.85 19.04 9.05
CA MET A 200 1.62 18.33 8.72
C MET A 200 0.49 19.26 8.28
N GLY A 201 -0.25 18.85 7.26
CA GLY A 201 -1.50 19.48 6.87
C GLY A 201 -2.68 18.57 7.17
N VAL A 202 -3.79 19.14 7.60
CA VAL A 202 -4.97 18.38 8.03
C VAL A 202 -6.22 18.86 7.31
N ALA A 203 -7.04 17.91 6.86
CA ALA A 203 -8.39 18.14 6.36
C ALA A 203 -9.41 17.38 7.21
N LEU A 204 -10.54 18.02 7.51
CA LEU A 204 -11.60 17.48 8.34
C LEU A 204 -12.81 17.05 7.52
N TYR A 205 -13.22 15.79 7.60
CA TYR A 205 -14.50 15.35 7.07
C TYR A 205 -15.64 15.70 8.05
N PRO A 206 -16.78 16.26 7.60
CA PRO A 206 -17.12 16.64 6.21
C PRO A 206 -16.78 18.10 5.85
N THR A 207 -16.26 18.90 6.78
CA THR A 207 -16.01 20.35 6.62
C THR A 207 -15.16 20.69 5.38
N ASP A 208 -14.12 19.90 5.15
CA ASP A 208 -13.14 20.07 4.08
C ASP A 208 -13.43 19.20 2.86
N GLY A 209 -14.52 18.44 2.85
CA GLY A 209 -14.92 17.63 1.71
C GLY A 209 -15.49 16.28 2.12
N ASN A 210 -16.18 15.66 1.17
CA ASN A 210 -16.89 14.39 1.38
C ASN A 210 -16.26 13.20 0.66
N GLU A 211 -15.21 13.43 -0.12
CA GLU A 211 -14.56 12.42 -0.94
C GLU A 211 -13.11 12.21 -0.50
N PRO A 212 -12.62 10.96 -0.45
CA PRO A 212 -11.25 10.63 -0.05
C PRO A 212 -10.18 11.47 -0.74
N LYS A 213 -10.27 11.60 -2.08
CA LYS A 213 -9.30 12.34 -2.88
C LYS A 213 -9.30 13.84 -2.56
N VAL A 214 -10.46 14.41 -2.27
CA VAL A 214 -10.59 15.83 -1.91
C VAL A 214 -9.94 16.10 -0.56
N LEU A 215 -10.19 15.23 0.42
CA LEU A 215 -9.61 15.35 1.76
C LEU A 215 -8.08 15.23 1.72
N LEU A 216 -7.55 14.21 1.04
CA LEU A 216 -6.09 14.05 0.87
C LEU A 216 -5.47 15.26 0.19
N ARG A 217 -6.07 15.76 -0.91
CA ARG A 217 -5.57 16.93 -1.62
C ARG A 217 -5.58 18.20 -0.77
N ARG A 218 -6.58 18.39 0.09
CA ARG A 218 -6.64 19.56 0.98
C ARG A 218 -5.67 19.45 2.14
N ALA A 219 -5.48 18.25 2.68
CA ALA A 219 -4.48 17.99 3.71
C ALA A 219 -3.07 18.27 3.16
N ASP A 220 -2.76 17.76 1.96
CA ASP A 220 -1.50 18.04 1.26
C ASP A 220 -1.30 19.55 0.99
N ALA A 221 -2.32 20.24 0.46
CA ALA A 221 -2.23 21.69 0.24
C ALA A 221 -1.99 22.48 1.54
N ALA A 222 -2.62 22.07 2.65
CA ALA A 222 -2.39 22.69 3.97
C ALA A 222 -0.97 22.43 4.48
N MET A 223 -0.43 21.22 4.24
CA MET A 223 0.93 20.84 4.61
C MET A 223 1.95 21.69 3.85
N TYR A 224 1.78 21.81 2.53
CA TYR A 224 2.65 22.58 1.67
C TYR A 224 2.70 24.07 2.09
N GLN A 225 1.56 24.64 2.47
CA GLN A 225 1.53 26.01 3.00
C GLN A 225 2.21 26.14 4.36
N ALA A 226 1.99 25.18 5.26
CA ALA A 226 2.69 25.14 6.54
C ALA A 226 4.23 25.02 6.33
N LYS A 227 4.66 24.27 5.32
CA LYS A 227 6.08 24.11 4.97
C LYS A 227 6.69 25.41 4.46
N GLN A 228 5.98 26.14 3.59
CA GLN A 228 6.40 27.47 3.14
C GLN A 228 6.48 28.50 4.28
N ALA A 229 5.56 28.42 5.25
CA ALA A 229 5.52 29.30 6.41
C ALA A 229 6.34 28.78 7.61
N LYS A 230 7.25 27.80 7.43
CA LYS A 230 7.97 27.12 8.52
C LYS A 230 8.65 28.06 9.52
N ARG A 231 9.14 29.23 9.08
CA ARG A 231 9.79 30.23 9.96
C ARG A 231 8.82 31.09 10.77
N GLU A 232 7.57 31.20 10.33
CA GLU A 232 6.56 32.10 10.90
C GLU A 232 5.45 31.32 11.62
N ARG A 233 5.36 30.00 11.40
CA ARG A 233 4.34 29.14 12.01
C ARG A 233 4.59 28.93 13.51
N THR A 234 3.52 29.02 14.29
CA THR A 234 3.54 28.72 15.74
C THR A 234 3.29 27.25 16.04
N GLN A 235 2.79 26.49 15.07
CA GLN A 235 2.46 25.07 15.17
C GLN A 235 3.11 24.31 14.02
N TRP A 236 3.38 23.03 14.23
CA TRP A 236 3.92 22.13 13.20
C TRP A 236 2.86 21.54 12.27
N TRP A 237 1.59 21.84 12.54
CA TRP A 237 0.47 21.43 11.73
C TRP A 237 -0.45 22.59 11.39
N GLN A 238 -1.23 22.42 10.31
CA GLN A 238 -2.23 23.38 9.86
C GLN A 238 -3.49 22.66 9.36
N VAL A 239 -4.67 23.09 9.84
CA VAL A 239 -5.97 22.61 9.31
C VAL A 239 -6.42 23.50 8.18
N GLY A 240 -6.98 22.87 7.13
CA GLY A 240 -7.94 23.47 6.22
C GLY A 240 -7.48 24.77 5.58
N VAL A 241 -6.88 24.66 4.40
CA VAL A 241 -6.69 25.83 3.53
C VAL A 241 -7.43 25.62 2.24
N THR A 242 -8.02 26.69 1.71
CA THR A 242 -8.47 26.72 0.31
C THR A 242 -7.23 26.45 -0.54
N PRO A 243 -7.16 25.33 -1.28
CA PRO A 243 -6.04 25.10 -2.18
C PRO A 243 -5.96 26.29 -3.15
N PRO A 244 -4.76 26.81 -3.45
CA PRO A 244 -4.60 27.77 -4.54
C PRO A 244 -5.30 27.20 -5.79
N PRO A 245 -5.95 28.03 -6.64
CA PRO A 245 -6.52 27.55 -7.89
C PRO A 245 -5.42 26.78 -8.63
N GLU A 246 -5.72 25.55 -9.05
CA GLU A 246 -4.81 24.60 -9.71
C GLU A 246 -3.74 25.31 -10.55
N GLN A 247 -2.55 25.47 -9.98
CA GLN A 247 -1.34 25.34 -10.77
C GLN A 247 -1.04 23.85 -10.72
N ILE A 248 -1.22 23.18 -11.85
CA ILE A 248 -0.53 21.93 -12.13
C ILE A 248 0.95 22.33 -12.19
N ALA A 249 1.57 22.50 -11.03
CA ALA A 249 2.99 22.34 -10.89
C ALA A 249 3.18 20.83 -10.82
N GLU A 250 3.27 20.20 -11.99
CA GLU A 250 4.33 19.21 -12.12
C GLU A 250 5.58 19.92 -11.57
N THR A 251 5.94 19.64 -10.33
CA THR A 251 7.31 19.87 -9.90
C THR A 251 8.13 19.10 -10.92
N SER A 252 8.70 19.83 -11.87
CA SER A 252 9.61 19.32 -12.88
C SER A 252 10.64 18.52 -12.13
N PHE A 253 10.45 17.21 -12.08
CA PHE A 253 11.45 16.26 -11.65
C PHE A 253 12.53 16.37 -12.71
N ASP A 254 13.57 17.15 -12.42
CA ASP A 254 14.73 17.25 -13.28
C ASP A 254 15.52 15.96 -13.14
N ALA A 255 15.05 14.91 -13.81
CA ALA A 255 15.60 13.55 -13.75
C ALA A 255 17.08 13.48 -14.13
N PHE A 256 17.64 14.56 -14.68
CA PHE A 256 18.97 14.59 -15.25
C PHE A 256 19.89 15.69 -14.69
N GLY A 257 19.37 16.65 -13.90
CA GLY A 257 20.17 17.71 -13.30
C GLY A 257 20.79 18.70 -14.31
N SER A 258 21.43 19.76 -13.81
CA SER A 258 21.93 20.88 -14.63
C SER A 258 23.01 20.48 -15.65
N GLU A 259 23.87 19.50 -15.33
CA GLU A 259 24.92 19.01 -16.24
C GLU A 259 24.33 18.27 -17.46
N ALA A 260 23.30 17.45 -17.24
CA ALA A 260 22.67 16.74 -18.35
C ALA A 260 21.78 17.66 -19.18
N GLN A 261 21.22 18.74 -18.60
CA GLN A 261 20.52 19.77 -19.38
C GLN A 261 21.46 20.48 -20.35
N GLU A 262 22.71 20.79 -19.95
CA GLU A 262 23.71 21.36 -20.85
C GLU A 262 24.12 20.39 -21.97
N LEU A 263 24.32 19.12 -21.62
CA LEU A 263 24.62 18.05 -22.57
C LEU A 263 23.46 17.83 -23.56
N MET A 264 22.23 17.79 -23.04
CA MET A 264 21.01 17.67 -23.84
C MET A 264 20.86 18.86 -24.78
N ARG A 265 21.14 20.09 -24.34
CA ARG A 265 21.07 21.29 -25.20
C ARG A 265 22.02 21.20 -26.40
N GLY A 266 23.18 20.56 -26.25
CA GLY A 266 24.10 20.28 -27.36
C GLY A 266 23.60 19.20 -28.32
N LEU A 267 22.80 18.26 -27.83
CA LEU A 267 22.32 17.09 -28.57
C LEU A 267 20.89 17.25 -29.12
N THR A 268 20.10 18.20 -28.62
CA THR A 268 18.67 18.38 -28.98
C THR A 268 18.49 18.48 -30.50
N ALA A 269 19.30 19.28 -31.18
CA ALA A 269 19.18 19.45 -32.64
C ALA A 269 19.44 18.14 -33.41
N HIS A 270 20.34 17.28 -32.90
CA HIS A 270 20.63 15.99 -33.52
C HIS A 270 19.52 14.98 -33.23
N LEU A 271 19.04 14.92 -31.99
CA LEU A 271 17.93 14.06 -31.58
C LEU A 271 16.65 14.41 -32.33
N GLN A 272 16.35 15.71 -32.50
CA GLN A 272 15.20 16.18 -33.27
C GLN A 272 15.29 15.75 -34.74
N ALA A 273 16.46 15.90 -35.37
CA ALA A 273 16.67 15.46 -36.74
C ALA A 273 16.52 13.94 -36.91
N VAL A 274 16.92 13.16 -35.90
CA VAL A 274 16.72 11.69 -35.88
C VAL A 274 15.25 11.35 -35.67
N ALA A 275 14.57 12.00 -34.74
CA ALA A 275 13.15 11.78 -34.45
C ALA A 275 12.25 12.13 -35.66
N GLU A 276 12.54 13.23 -36.35
CA GLU A 276 11.84 13.62 -37.58
C GLU A 276 12.05 12.58 -38.69
N LYS A 277 13.30 12.13 -38.91
CA LYS A 277 13.60 11.07 -39.89
C LYS A 277 12.93 9.75 -39.54
N PHE A 278 12.96 9.36 -38.28
CA PHE A 278 12.30 8.15 -37.79
C PHE A 278 10.80 8.23 -38.03
N SER A 279 10.15 9.30 -37.59
CA SER A 279 8.72 9.52 -37.77
C SER A 279 8.34 9.49 -39.25
N ALA A 280 9.09 10.19 -40.11
CA ALA A 280 8.84 10.20 -41.54
C ALA A 280 9.03 8.81 -42.20
N SER A 281 9.94 7.97 -41.69
CA SER A 281 10.11 6.59 -42.17
C SER A 281 8.99 5.69 -41.67
N PHE A 282 8.67 5.77 -40.38
CA PHE A 282 7.63 4.99 -39.72
C PHE A 282 6.25 5.19 -40.37
N TYR A 283 5.84 6.44 -40.58
CA TYR A 283 4.56 6.73 -41.25
C TYR A 283 4.56 6.33 -42.73
N ARG A 284 5.71 6.32 -43.41
CA ARG A 284 5.83 5.86 -44.79
C ARG A 284 5.64 4.34 -44.89
N GLU A 285 6.26 3.59 -44.00
CA GLU A 285 6.09 2.13 -43.92
C GLU A 285 4.66 1.75 -43.52
N LEU A 286 4.07 2.45 -42.54
CA LEU A 286 2.69 2.22 -42.16
C LEU A 286 1.70 2.47 -43.31
N ARG A 287 1.93 3.46 -44.17
CA ARG A 287 1.09 3.71 -45.36
C ARG A 287 1.23 2.64 -46.44
N ALA A 288 2.27 1.81 -46.41
CA ALA A 288 2.43 0.70 -47.35
C ALA A 288 1.46 -0.46 -47.04
N PHE A 289 0.85 -0.48 -45.84
CA PHE A 289 -0.14 -1.49 -45.45
C PHE A 289 -1.58 -0.93 -45.58
N PRO A 290 -2.48 -1.60 -46.31
CA PRO A 290 -3.82 -1.06 -46.63
C PRO A 290 -4.69 -0.76 -45.40
N GLU A 291 -4.67 -1.62 -44.39
CA GLU A 291 -5.47 -1.46 -43.17
C GLU A 291 -5.00 -0.26 -42.33
N SER A 292 -3.69 -0.09 -42.18
CA SER A 292 -3.08 1.00 -41.43
C SER A 292 -3.24 2.35 -42.14
N ALA A 293 -3.22 2.36 -43.48
CA ALA A 293 -3.45 3.56 -44.27
C ALA A 293 -4.87 4.11 -44.10
N ALA A 294 -5.88 3.24 -43.99
CA ALA A 294 -7.27 3.66 -43.75
C ALA A 294 -7.45 4.34 -42.39
N ILE A 295 -6.81 3.80 -41.34
CA ILE A 295 -6.81 4.37 -39.98
C ILE A 295 -6.11 5.74 -39.95
N LEU A 296 -4.92 5.84 -40.56
CA LEU A 296 -4.17 7.10 -40.62
C LEU A 296 -4.94 8.19 -41.38
N THR A 297 -5.68 7.83 -42.43
CA THR A 297 -6.50 8.79 -43.19
C THR A 297 -7.67 9.33 -42.36
N CYS A 298 -8.31 8.49 -41.54
CA CYS A 298 -9.36 8.94 -40.61
C CYS A 298 -8.82 9.88 -39.53
N LEU A 299 -7.63 9.59 -38.98
CA LEU A 299 -7.03 10.40 -37.92
C LEU A 299 -6.65 11.81 -38.40
N VAL A 300 -6.12 11.94 -39.63
CA VAL A 300 -5.80 13.26 -40.22
C VAL A 300 -7.07 14.05 -40.56
N GLY A 301 -8.15 13.38 -40.99
CA GLY A 301 -9.44 14.02 -41.26
C GLY A 301 -10.14 14.57 -40.01
N CYS A 302 -9.87 13.99 -38.83
CA CYS A 302 -10.41 14.44 -37.54
C CYS A 302 -9.55 15.51 -36.84
N GLY A 303 -8.53 16.07 -37.52
CA GLY A 303 -7.69 17.13 -36.95
C GLY A 303 -6.65 16.67 -35.94
N VAL A 304 -6.41 15.35 -35.81
CA VAL A 304 -5.32 14.81 -34.98
C VAL A 304 -4.05 14.83 -35.82
N VAL A 305 -3.35 15.96 -35.81
CA VAL A 305 -2.06 16.12 -36.50
C VAL A 305 -0.94 15.61 -35.60
N GLY A 306 -0.72 14.30 -35.63
CA GLY A 306 0.51 13.63 -35.19
C GLY A 306 0.78 13.64 -33.67
N ILE A 307 1.37 12.54 -33.20
CA ILE A 307 2.10 12.54 -31.93
C ILE A 307 3.40 13.30 -32.21
N VAL A 308 3.44 14.57 -31.84
CA VAL A 308 4.70 15.32 -31.77
C VAL A 308 5.41 14.83 -30.51
N GLY A 309 6.52 14.13 -30.69
CA GLY A 309 7.42 13.73 -29.61
C GLY A 309 8.28 14.89 -29.13
#